data_AF-A0A6C9EDL5-F1
#
_entry.id   AF-A0A6C9EDL5-F1
#
_cell.length_a   1.000
_cell.length_b   1.000
_cell.length_c   1.000
_cell.angle_alpha   90.00
_cell.angle_beta   90.00
_cell.angle_gamma   90.00
#
_symmetry.space_group_name_H-M   'P 1'
#
loop_
_entity.id
_entity.type
_entity.pdbx_description
1 polymer ?
#
loop_
_entity_poly.entity_id
_entity_poly.type
_entity_poly.pdbx_seq_one_letter_code
_entity_poly.pdbx_strand_id
1 'polypeptide(L)'
;IVVYSGQYVENGVKKNFLPDNTMVLGNTQARGLRTYGCIQDADAQREGINASARYPKNWVTTGDPAREFTMIQSAPLMLLADPDEFVSVQLA
;
A
#
# COMPACT_ATOMS: atom_id res chain seq x y z
N ILE A 1 14.85 0.07 21.13
CA ILE A 1 13.86 1.16 21.03
C ILE A 1 14.02 1.81 19.68
N VAL A 2 12.94 2.03 18.95
CA VAL A 2 12.93 2.69 17.63
C VAL A 2 12.07 3.93 17.74
N VAL A 3 12.61 5.08 17.32
CA VAL A 3 11.83 6.31 17.15
C VAL A 3 11.40 6.38 15.68
N TYR A 4 10.10 6.41 15.44
CA TYR A 4 9.54 6.43 14.09
C TYR A 4 8.87 7.78 13.81
N SER A 5 9.33 8.46 12.77
CA SER A 5 8.87 9.80 12.38
C SER A 5 8.43 9.87 10.91
N GLY A 6 8.06 8.72 10.32
CA GLY A 6 7.62 8.64 8.93
C GLY A 6 6.29 9.37 8.70
N GLN A 7 6.17 10.01 7.53
CA GLN A 7 5.03 10.85 7.17
C GLN A 7 4.47 10.50 5.79
N TYR A 8 3.17 10.75 5.60
CA TYR A 8 2.48 10.73 4.31
C TYR A 8 1.80 12.07 4.05
N VAL A 9 1.40 12.30 2.79
CA VAL A 9 0.63 13.48 2.40
C VAL A 9 -0.80 13.05 2.11
N GLU A 10 -1.75 13.72 2.76
CA GLU A 10 -3.17 13.56 2.50
C GLU A 10 -3.78 14.95 2.25
N ASN A 11 -4.41 15.14 1.09
CA ASN A 11 -5.01 16.42 0.69
C ASN A 11 -4.06 17.62 0.82
N GLY A 12 -2.77 17.42 0.51
CA GLY A 12 -1.73 18.46 0.58
C GLY A 12 -1.17 18.71 1.98
N VAL A 13 -1.65 18.03 3.03
CA VAL A 13 -1.18 18.17 4.41
C VAL A 13 -0.33 16.96 4.79
N LYS A 14 0.82 17.20 5.43
CA LYS A 14 1.66 16.13 5.98
C LYS A 14 1.03 15.56 7.26
N LYS A 15 0.98 14.24 7.35
CA LYS A 15 0.49 13.48 8.50
C LYS A 15 1.48 12.40 8.88
N ASN A 16 1.59 12.10 10.17
CA ASN A 16 2.44 11.01 10.66
C ASN A 16 1.76 9.66 10.41
N PHE A 17 2.51 8.61 10.03
CA PHE A 17 1.92 7.26 9.92
C PHE A 17 1.61 6.67 11.31
N LEU A 18 2.46 6.93 12.30
CA LEU A 18 2.19 6.63 13.70
C LEU A 18 1.55 7.87 14.33
N PRO A 19 0.38 7.76 15.00
CA PRO A 19 -0.25 8.92 15.62
C PRO A 19 0.61 9.54 16.72
N ASP A 20 0.36 10.83 16.98
CA ASP A 20 1.13 11.59 17.97
C ASP A 20 0.96 11.01 19.37
N ASN A 21 2.05 11.00 20.15
CA ASN A 21 2.08 10.45 21.51
C ASN A 21 1.67 8.95 21.57
N THR A 22 1.73 8.21 20.46
CA THR A 22 1.48 6.77 20.44
C THR A 22 2.79 5.98 20.49
N MET A 23 2.82 4.91 21.29
CA MET A 23 3.87 3.88 21.27
C MET A 23 3.26 2.53 20.93
N VAL A 24 3.94 1.76 20.07
CA VAL A 24 3.58 0.38 19.73
C VAL A 24 4.62 -0.58 20.30
N LEU A 25 4.15 -1.57 21.03
CA LEU A 25 4.93 -2.69 21.54
C LEU A 25 4.54 -3.92 20.73
N GLY A 26 5.53 -4.68 20.26
CA GLY A 26 5.27 -5.90 19.49
C GLY A 26 6.51 -6.78 19.38
N ASN A 27 6.32 -8.00 18.91
CA ASN A 27 7.38 -8.97 18.68
C ASN A 27 7.85 -8.88 17.22
N THR A 28 9.16 -8.82 16.96
CA THR A 28 9.69 -8.79 15.58
C THR A 28 9.55 -10.12 14.85
N GLN A 29 9.19 -11.20 15.56
CA GLN A 29 8.82 -12.49 14.97
C GLN A 29 7.34 -12.56 14.57
N ALA A 30 6.51 -11.60 14.98
CA ALA A 30 5.12 -11.48 14.52
C ALA A 30 5.12 -11.18 13.01
N ARG A 31 4.74 -12.16 12.18
CA ARG A 31 4.79 -12.03 10.72
C ARG A 31 3.41 -11.71 10.16
N GLY A 32 3.23 -10.43 9.79
CA GLY A 32 2.12 -10.03 8.94
C GLY A 32 2.28 -10.52 7.48
N LEU A 33 1.17 -10.60 6.76
CA LEU A 33 1.11 -10.97 5.36
C LEU A 33 0.86 -9.74 4.48
N ARG A 34 1.54 -9.68 3.35
CA ARG A 34 1.20 -8.78 2.25
C ARG A 34 0.35 -9.56 1.28
N THR A 35 -0.95 -9.30 1.29
CA THR A 35 -1.89 -9.94 0.37
C THR A 35 -2.19 -9.01 -0.81
N TYR A 36 -2.43 -9.60 -1.97
CA TYR A 36 -2.73 -8.86 -3.20
C TYR A 36 -3.96 -9.47 -3.86
N GLY A 37 -5.00 -8.67 -4.02
CA GLY A 37 -6.18 -9.04 -4.79
C GLY A 37 -5.91 -9.11 -6.29
N CYS A 38 -6.90 -9.61 -7.02
CA CYS A 38 -6.85 -9.71 -8.48
C CYS A 38 -6.91 -8.32 -9.14
N ILE A 39 -6.06 -8.08 -10.15
CA ILE A 39 -6.02 -6.84 -10.93
C ILE A 39 -7.20 -6.83 -11.91
N GLN A 40 -8.06 -5.81 -11.85
CA GLN A 40 -9.30 -5.77 -12.64
C GLN A 40 -9.14 -5.14 -14.05
N ASP A 41 -7.90 -4.87 -14.48
CA ASP A 41 -7.63 -4.37 -15.84
C ASP A 41 -7.95 -5.44 -16.89
N ALA A 42 -8.66 -5.07 -17.95
CA ALA A 42 -9.05 -6.00 -19.01
C ALA A 42 -7.84 -6.61 -19.75
N ASP A 43 -6.74 -5.88 -19.89
CA ASP A 43 -5.53 -6.40 -20.54
C ASP A 43 -4.80 -7.37 -19.61
N ALA A 44 -4.72 -7.05 -18.30
CA ALA A 44 -4.20 -7.99 -17.30
C ALA A 44 -5.01 -9.30 -17.28
N GLN A 45 -6.33 -9.22 -17.35
CA GLN A 45 -7.20 -10.40 -17.43
C GLN A 45 -6.99 -11.20 -18.72
N ARG A 46 -6.81 -10.52 -19.85
CA ARG A 46 -6.53 -11.17 -21.15
C ARG A 46 -5.16 -11.86 -21.16
N GLU A 47 -4.19 -11.32 -20.45
CA GLU A 47 -2.87 -11.90 -20.22
C GLU A 47 -2.89 -13.05 -19.18
N GLY A 48 -4.03 -13.28 -18.52
CA GLY A 48 -4.18 -14.31 -17.48
C GLY A 48 -3.56 -13.92 -16.13
N ILE A 49 -3.31 -12.63 -15.89
CA ILE A 49 -2.72 -12.12 -14.66
C ILE A 49 -3.81 -11.99 -13.59
N ASN A 50 -3.97 -13.05 -12.80
CA ASN A 50 -5.01 -13.14 -11.75
C ASN A 50 -4.54 -12.72 -10.36
N ALA A 51 -3.23 -12.58 -10.15
CA ALA A 51 -2.65 -12.06 -8.92
C ALA A 51 -1.27 -11.46 -9.22
N SER A 52 -1.09 -10.18 -8.94
CA SER A 52 0.21 -9.53 -9.04
C SER A 52 0.34 -8.47 -7.96
N ALA A 53 1.55 -8.29 -7.45
CA ALA A 53 1.85 -7.19 -6.55
C ALA A 53 1.67 -5.83 -7.25
N ARG A 54 2.04 -5.75 -8.54
CA ARG A 54 1.93 -4.55 -9.38
C ARG A 54 1.75 -4.95 -10.85
N TYR A 55 0.85 -4.28 -11.55
CA TYR A 55 0.69 -4.41 -13.00
C TYR A 55 1.03 -3.06 -13.67
N PRO A 56 2.27 -2.88 -14.16
CA PRO A 56 2.67 -1.69 -14.91
C PRO A 56 2.17 -1.76 -16.35
N LYS A 57 1.63 -0.65 -16.84
CA LYS A 57 1.13 -0.51 -18.21
C LYS A 57 1.56 0.84 -18.79
N ASN A 58 1.98 0.83 -20.05
CA ASN A 58 2.26 2.02 -20.83
C ASN A 58 1.36 2.02 -22.08
N TRP A 59 0.79 3.16 -22.45
CA TRP A 59 0.04 3.30 -23.69
C TRP A 59 0.04 4.74 -24.18
N VAL A 60 -0.18 4.89 -25.49
CA VAL A 60 -0.34 6.20 -26.15
C VAL A 60 -1.80 6.33 -26.58
N THR A 61 -2.44 7.41 -26.15
CA THR A 61 -3.73 7.84 -26.71
C THR A 61 -3.44 8.71 -27.92
N THR A 62 -3.80 8.24 -29.11
CA THR A 62 -3.58 8.92 -30.39
C THR A 62 -4.65 10.00 -30.63
N GLY A 63 -4.25 11.15 -31.16
CA GLY A 63 -5.13 12.29 -31.43
C GLY A 63 -4.35 13.61 -31.50
N ASP A 64 -5.04 14.73 -31.38
CA ASP A 64 -4.45 16.07 -31.33
C ASP A 64 -4.75 16.76 -29.98
N PRO A 65 -3.86 16.70 -28.98
CA PRO A 65 -2.52 16.11 -29.00
C PRO A 65 -2.52 14.63 -28.61
N ALA A 66 -1.57 13.86 -29.15
CA ALA A 66 -1.25 12.54 -28.66
C ALA A 66 -0.67 12.64 -27.24
N ARG A 67 -1.01 11.69 -26.36
CA ARG A 67 -0.54 11.65 -24.97
C ARG A 67 -0.11 10.24 -24.59
N GLU A 68 1.08 10.13 -24.01
CA GLU A 68 1.58 8.88 -23.43
C GLU A 68 1.25 8.84 -21.94
N PHE A 69 0.83 7.67 -21.47
CA PHE A 69 0.45 7.44 -20.09
C PHE A 69 1.14 6.18 -19.57
N THR A 70 1.65 6.28 -18.35
CA THR A 70 2.05 5.12 -17.56
C THR A 70 1.11 4.98 -16.38
N MET A 71 0.75 3.74 -16.04
CA MET A 71 -0.09 3.42 -14.89
C MET A 71 0.40 2.15 -14.23
N ILE A 72 0.31 2.11 -12.91
CA ILE A 72 0.55 0.89 -12.13
C ILE A 72 -0.72 0.59 -11.34
N GLN A 73 -1.27 -0.60 -11.55
CA GLN A 73 -2.39 -1.10 -10.74
C GLN A 73 -1.86 -2.06 -9.67
N SER A 74 -2.48 -2.03 -8.50
CA SER A 74 -2.20 -2.92 -7.38
C SER A 74 -3.44 -2.98 -6.50
N ALA A 75 -3.65 -4.11 -5.82
CA ALA A 75 -4.74 -4.30 -4.85
C ALA A 75 -4.21 -4.84 -3.51
N PRO A 76 -3.38 -4.07 -2.79
CA PRO A 76 -2.72 -4.56 -1.58
C PRO A 76 -3.66 -4.54 -0.36
N LEU A 77 -3.53 -5.54 0.50
CA LEU A 77 -4.08 -5.55 1.85
C LEU A 77 -3.03 -6.12 2.82
N MET A 78 -2.66 -5.31 3.82
CA MET A 78 -1.75 -5.70 4.89
C MET A 78 -2.56 -6.44 5.97
N LEU A 79 -2.25 -7.71 6.19
CA LEU A 79 -2.97 -8.57 7.13
C LEU A 79 -2.08 -8.96 8.31
N LEU A 80 -2.60 -8.87 9.53
CA LEU A 80 -1.96 -9.46 10.70
C LEU A 80 -2.46 -10.90 10.86
N ALA A 81 -1.53 -11.85 10.97
CA ALA A 81 -1.88 -13.25 11.21
C ALA A 81 -2.44 -13.46 12.62
N ASP A 82 -1.86 -12.75 13.59
CA ASP A 82 -2.36 -12.64 14.96
C ASP A 82 -2.25 -11.16 15.39
N PRO A 83 -3.38 -10.43 15.47
CA PRO A 83 -3.37 -9.03 15.89
C PRO A 83 -3.10 -8.85 17.40
N ASP A 84 -3.25 -9.89 18.22
CA ASP A 84 -3.09 -9.79 19.68
C ASP A 84 -1.61 -9.73 20.11
N GLU A 85 -0.68 -9.96 19.18
CA GLU A 85 0.77 -9.82 19.40
C GLU A 85 1.25 -8.35 19.51
N PHE A 86 0.35 -7.38 19.34
CA PHE A 86 0.66 -5.96 19.34
C PHE A 86 -0.14 -5.20 20.39
N VAL A 87 0.54 -4.28 21.11
CA VAL A 87 -0.09 -3.36 22.06
C VAL A 87 0.19 -1.93 21.61
N SER A 88 -0.86 -1.13 21.47
CA SER A 88 -0.76 0.31 21.21
C SER A 88 -1.11 1.10 22.47
N VAL A 89 -0.24 2.02 22.87
CA VAL A 89 -0.41 2.87 24.04
C VAL A 89 -0.40 4.33 23.60
N GLN A 90 -1.46 5.06 23.94
CA GLN A 90 -1.53 6.51 23.77
C GLN A 90 -1.11 7.18 25.08
N LEU A 91 -0.08 8.03 25.02
CA LEU A 91 0.39 8.82 26.15
C LEU A 91 -0.49 10.06 26.30
N ALA A 92 -0.71 10.46 27.56
CA ALA A 92 -1.45 11.66 27.94
C ALA A 92 -0.65 12.95 27.70
#